data_AF-A0A3D0XW51-F1
#
_entry.id   AF-A0A3D0XW51-F1
#
_cell.length_a   1.000
_cell.length_b   1.000
_cell.length_c   1.000
_cell.angle_alpha   90.00
_cell.angle_beta   90.00
_cell.angle_gamma   90.00
#
_symmetry.space_group_name_H-M   'P 1'
#
loop_
_entity.id
_entity.type
_entity.pdbx_description
1 polymer ?
#
loop_
_entity_poly.entity_id
_entity_poly.type
_entity_poly.pdbx_seq_one_letter_code
_entity_poly.pdbx_strand_id
1 'polypeptide(L)'
;MATASTYSVSLDKVIQELSLETIYMPGDPHKVLITSTDVNRPGLELNGFYDYYDPSRIIVFGNAETAFLNDRPPEYRTKVLDKIFNKKPPAVIIARKLDPVPELLQSTQKYGIPVLTTADTTSSLVAALVAYMNVELAPRITRHGVLVEVYGEGVLIVGDSGVGKSETAIELIKRGHRLIADDAVEIRRVSARSLVGQAPENIRHFIELRGIGIINARRIFG
;
A
#
# COMPACT_ATOMS: atom_id res chain seq x y z
N MET A 1 12.00 18.69 -13.37
CA MET A 1 11.24 18.04 -12.29
C MET A 1 10.95 16.62 -12.75
N ALA A 2 11.58 15.61 -12.13
CA ALA A 2 11.31 14.22 -12.46
C ALA A 2 9.81 13.97 -12.23
N THR A 3 9.11 13.54 -13.26
CA THR A 3 7.72 13.08 -13.17
C THR A 3 7.67 12.01 -12.09
N ALA A 4 7.01 12.32 -10.97
CA ALA A 4 6.78 11.34 -9.93
C ALA A 4 6.04 10.17 -10.58
N SER A 5 6.68 9.02 -10.70
CA SER A 5 6.00 7.79 -11.07
C SER A 5 4.91 7.58 -10.02
N THR A 6 3.65 7.71 -10.42
CA THR A 6 2.51 7.44 -9.56
C THR A 6 2.48 5.94 -9.34
N TYR A 7 3.12 5.48 -8.27
CA TYR A 7 3.00 4.10 -7.83
C TYR A 7 1.52 3.82 -7.52
N SER A 8 1.13 2.57 -7.70
CA SER A 8 -0.23 2.14 -7.39
C SER A 8 -0.21 0.76 -6.76
N VAL A 9 -1.27 0.47 -6.01
CA VAL A 9 -1.55 -0.83 -5.39
C VAL A 9 -2.97 -1.24 -5.75
N SER A 10 -3.18 -2.51 -6.04
CA SER A 10 -4.52 -3.03 -6.36
C SER A 10 -5.38 -3.10 -5.11
N LEU A 11 -6.69 -2.91 -5.26
CA LEU A 11 -7.66 -3.08 -4.17
C LEU A 11 -7.61 -4.50 -3.58
N ASP A 12 -7.37 -5.52 -4.41
CA ASP A 12 -7.20 -6.90 -3.96
C ASP A 12 -6.09 -7.03 -2.88
N LYS A 13 -4.93 -6.40 -3.09
CA LYS A 13 -3.84 -6.41 -2.12
C LYS A 13 -4.25 -5.73 -0.82
N VAL A 14 -5.00 -4.63 -0.90
CA VAL A 14 -5.54 -3.92 0.27
C VAL A 14 -6.53 -4.81 1.04
N ILE A 15 -7.40 -5.53 0.33
CA ILE A 15 -8.35 -6.46 0.94
C ILE A 15 -7.61 -7.56 1.71
N GLN A 16 -6.59 -8.16 1.11
CA GLN A 16 -5.82 -9.23 1.73
C GLN A 16 -5.01 -8.74 2.94
N GLU A 17 -4.27 -7.63 2.79
CA GLU A 17 -3.43 -7.08 3.85
C GLU A 17 -4.26 -6.69 5.09
N LEU A 18 -5.38 -6.01 4.88
CA LEU A 18 -6.25 -5.56 5.98
C LEU A 18 -7.34 -6.58 6.37
N SER A 19 -7.30 -7.78 5.79
CA SER A 19 -8.30 -8.84 6.05
C SER A 19 -9.75 -8.34 5.93
N LEU A 20 -10.04 -7.55 4.89
CA LEU A 20 -11.35 -6.91 4.72
C LEU A 20 -12.37 -7.91 4.17
N GLU A 21 -13.60 -7.84 4.69
CA GLU A 21 -14.74 -8.60 4.19
C GLU A 21 -15.44 -7.82 3.07
N THR A 22 -15.91 -8.50 2.02
CA THR A 22 -16.58 -7.87 0.89
C THR A 22 -18.10 -7.87 1.09
N ILE A 23 -18.72 -6.69 1.02
CA ILE A 23 -20.19 -6.53 0.99
C ILE A 23 -20.68 -6.46 -0.46
N TYR A 24 -20.00 -5.69 -1.30
CA TYR A 24 -20.34 -5.54 -2.72
C TYR A 24 -19.07 -5.35 -3.55
N MET A 25 -18.96 -6.09 -4.65
CA MET A 25 -17.82 -6.00 -5.58
C MET A 25 -18.35 -5.96 -7.02
N PRO A 26 -18.27 -4.81 -7.72
CA PRO A 26 -18.82 -4.65 -9.06
C PRO A 26 -17.98 -5.31 -10.17
N GLY A 27 -16.75 -5.74 -9.88
CA GLY A 27 -15.83 -6.29 -10.88
C GLY A 27 -14.54 -6.82 -10.25
N ASP A 28 -13.50 -6.95 -11.08
CA ASP A 28 -12.21 -7.51 -10.66
C ASP A 28 -11.43 -6.54 -9.75
N PRO A 29 -11.17 -6.88 -8.46
CA PRO A 29 -10.46 -6.02 -7.53
C PRO A 29 -8.98 -5.80 -7.89
N HIS A 30 -8.39 -6.63 -8.76
CA HIS A 30 -7.03 -6.40 -9.26
C HIS A 30 -6.94 -5.18 -10.19
N LYS A 31 -8.05 -4.79 -10.82
CA LYS A 31 -8.11 -3.66 -11.77
C LYS A 31 -8.37 -2.31 -11.12
N VAL A 32 -8.79 -2.30 -9.85
CA VAL A 32 -9.00 -1.07 -9.09
C VAL A 32 -7.66 -0.66 -8.49
N LEU A 33 -7.07 0.42 -9.01
CA LEU A 33 -5.75 0.90 -8.60
C LEU A 33 -5.88 2.09 -7.65
N ILE A 34 -5.23 1.99 -6.50
CA ILE A 34 -5.16 3.04 -5.47
C ILE A 34 -3.81 3.72 -5.57
N THR A 35 -3.83 5.05 -5.60
CA THR A 35 -2.65 5.90 -5.80
C THR A 35 -2.46 6.94 -4.69
N SER A 36 -3.42 7.04 -3.77
CA SER A 36 -3.36 7.97 -2.63
C SER A 36 -3.04 7.22 -1.35
N THR A 37 -2.15 7.81 -0.54
CA THR A 37 -1.87 7.34 0.83
C THR A 37 -2.92 7.82 1.83
N ASP A 38 -3.67 8.86 1.48
CA ASP A 38 -4.67 9.46 2.34
C ASP A 38 -6.03 8.77 2.16
N VAL A 39 -6.82 8.81 3.23
CA VAL A 39 -8.20 8.35 3.25
C VAL A 39 -9.15 9.54 3.34
N ASN A 40 -10.40 9.36 2.90
CA ASN A 40 -11.46 10.32 3.16
C ASN A 40 -12.43 9.79 4.21
N ARG A 41 -12.76 10.63 5.19
CA ARG A 41 -13.84 10.43 6.15
C ARG A 41 -14.88 11.54 5.91
N PRO A 42 -16.00 11.22 5.23
CA PRO A 42 -16.79 12.23 4.50
C PRO A 42 -17.70 13.09 5.39
N GLY A 43 -17.24 13.57 6.55
CA GLY A 43 -18.06 14.34 7.49
C GLY A 43 -18.56 15.68 6.89
N LEU A 44 -17.71 16.37 6.14
CA LEU A 44 -18.06 17.65 5.50
C LEU A 44 -18.89 17.45 4.23
N GLU A 45 -18.55 16.43 3.44
CA GLU A 45 -19.21 16.08 2.19
C GLU A 45 -20.63 15.59 2.44
N LEU A 46 -20.85 14.85 3.53
CA LEU A 46 -22.18 14.47 3.99
C LEU A 46 -23.03 15.68 4.39
N ASN A 47 -22.42 16.82 4.73
CA ASN A 47 -23.10 18.10 4.97
C ASN A 47 -23.16 19.02 3.73
N GLY A 48 -22.67 18.56 2.58
CA GLY A 48 -22.77 19.28 1.31
C GLY A 48 -21.58 20.19 0.97
N PHE A 49 -20.47 20.10 1.69
CA PHE A 49 -19.23 20.83 1.39
C PHE A 49 -18.21 19.93 0.66
N TYR A 50 -17.83 20.29 -0.57
CA TYR A 50 -17.06 19.41 -1.48
C TYR A 50 -15.76 20.01 -2.04
N ASP A 51 -15.38 21.22 -1.65
CA ASP A 51 -14.29 21.96 -2.30
C ASP A 51 -12.93 21.25 -2.22
N TYR A 52 -12.72 20.45 -1.18
CA TYR A 52 -11.50 19.67 -0.96
C TYR A 52 -11.73 18.16 -1.06
N TYR A 53 -12.84 17.73 -1.67
CA TYR A 53 -13.13 16.32 -1.88
C TYR A 53 -12.21 15.73 -2.96
N ASP A 54 -11.40 14.77 -2.56
CA ASP A 54 -10.45 14.08 -3.44
C ASP A 54 -10.96 12.67 -3.76
N PRO A 55 -11.42 12.41 -5.00
CA PRO A 55 -12.00 11.12 -5.39
C PRO A 55 -10.95 10.03 -5.57
N SER A 56 -9.65 10.32 -5.49
CA SER A 56 -8.62 9.27 -5.53
C SER A 56 -8.50 8.48 -4.22
N ARG A 57 -9.14 8.95 -3.14
CA ARG A 57 -9.01 8.41 -1.78
C ARG A 57 -10.06 7.35 -1.49
N ILE A 58 -9.65 6.30 -0.78
CA ILE A 58 -10.60 5.35 -0.19
C ILE A 58 -11.45 6.08 0.85
N ILE A 59 -12.76 5.85 0.81
CA ILE A 59 -13.70 6.43 1.75
C ILE A 59 -13.91 5.49 2.93
N VAL A 60 -13.85 6.00 4.16
CA VAL A 60 -14.08 5.25 5.38
C VAL A 60 -15.31 5.78 6.11
N PHE A 61 -16.25 4.88 6.39
CA PHE A 61 -17.40 5.14 7.26
C PHE A 61 -17.18 4.52 8.63
N GLY A 62 -17.30 5.33 9.68
CA GLY A 62 -17.33 4.90 11.07
C GLY A 62 -18.59 5.39 11.78
N ASN A 63 -18.53 5.41 13.12
CA ASN A 63 -19.67 5.79 13.95
C ASN A 63 -20.24 7.18 13.60
N ALA A 64 -19.37 8.17 13.36
CA ALA A 64 -19.81 9.55 13.13
C ALA A 64 -20.56 9.67 11.81
N GLU A 65 -20.01 9.11 10.74
CA GLU A 65 -20.59 9.18 9.41
C GLU A 65 -21.88 8.35 9.33
N THR A 66 -21.91 7.17 9.95
CA THR A 66 -23.11 6.32 10.04
C THR A 66 -24.21 6.96 10.90
N ALA A 67 -23.88 7.50 12.08
CA ALA A 67 -24.85 8.17 12.93
C ALA A 67 -25.44 9.41 12.24
N PHE A 68 -24.59 10.19 11.56
CA PHE A 68 -25.05 11.34 10.79
C PHE A 68 -26.04 10.92 9.70
N LEU A 69 -25.75 9.87 8.93
CA LEU A 69 -26.69 9.39 7.91
C LEU A 69 -28.00 8.90 8.53
N ASN A 70 -27.95 8.16 9.63
CA ASN A 70 -29.14 7.62 10.31
C ASN A 70 -30.10 8.73 10.81
N ASP A 71 -29.58 9.91 11.17
CA ASP A 71 -30.38 11.07 11.59
C ASP A 71 -31.03 11.83 10.41
N ARG A 72 -30.70 11.50 9.16
CA ARG A 72 -31.24 12.18 7.97
C ARG A 72 -32.32 11.35 7.28
N PRO A 73 -33.29 11.99 6.61
CA PRO A 73 -34.30 11.28 5.81
C PRO A 73 -33.66 10.63 4.56
N PRO A 74 -34.24 9.53 4.04
CA PRO A 74 -33.76 8.82 2.86
C PRO A 74 -33.43 9.71 1.65
N GLU A 75 -34.26 10.71 1.33
CA GLU A 75 -34.00 11.56 0.16
C GLU A 75 -32.71 12.38 0.32
N TYR A 76 -32.41 12.81 1.55
CA TYR A 76 -31.17 13.51 1.86
C TYR A 76 -29.97 12.58 1.71
N ARG A 77 -30.03 11.38 2.30
CA ARG A 77 -28.96 10.37 2.23
C ARG A 77 -28.60 10.06 0.78
N THR A 78 -29.61 9.73 -0.04
CA THR A 78 -29.42 9.47 -1.47
C THR A 78 -28.76 10.64 -2.17
N LYS A 79 -29.24 11.87 -1.96
CA LYS A 79 -28.69 13.08 -2.59
C LYS A 79 -27.21 13.30 -2.26
N VAL A 80 -26.81 13.16 -0.99
CA VAL A 80 -25.41 13.42 -0.59
C VAL A 80 -24.49 12.26 -0.97
N LEU A 81 -24.95 11.01 -0.85
CA LEU A 81 -24.17 9.83 -1.24
C LEU A 81 -23.97 9.77 -2.76
N ASP A 82 -24.99 10.08 -3.55
CA ASP A 82 -24.86 10.16 -5.01
C ASP A 82 -23.85 11.23 -5.44
N LYS A 83 -23.77 12.35 -4.70
CA LYS A 83 -22.76 13.38 -4.97
C LYS A 83 -21.33 12.90 -4.72
N ILE A 84 -21.14 12.12 -3.67
CA ILE A 84 -19.83 11.55 -3.30
C ILE A 84 -19.44 10.45 -4.29
N PHE A 85 -20.32 9.48 -4.53
CA PHE A 85 -20.01 8.27 -5.29
C PHE A 85 -20.05 8.47 -6.82
N ASN A 86 -20.73 9.50 -7.34
CA ASN A 86 -20.64 9.82 -8.78
C ASN A 86 -19.22 10.20 -9.24
N LYS A 87 -18.36 10.59 -8.29
CA LYS A 87 -16.95 10.90 -8.55
C LYS A 87 -16.06 9.67 -8.58
N LYS A 88 -16.63 8.48 -8.35
CA LYS A 88 -15.98 7.17 -8.45
C LYS A 88 -14.75 7.01 -7.56
N PRO A 89 -14.90 7.14 -6.23
CA PRO A 89 -13.84 6.73 -5.31
C PRO A 89 -13.47 5.26 -5.51
N PRO A 90 -12.21 4.86 -5.24
CA PRO A 90 -11.74 3.50 -5.50
C PRO A 90 -12.48 2.44 -4.70
N ALA A 91 -12.86 2.76 -3.45
CA ALA A 91 -13.63 1.87 -2.58
C ALA A 91 -14.24 2.65 -1.40
N VAL A 92 -15.24 2.02 -0.78
CA VAL A 92 -15.78 2.41 0.52
C VAL A 92 -15.51 1.28 1.52
N ILE A 93 -14.99 1.62 2.70
CA ILE A 93 -14.78 0.66 3.80
C ILE A 93 -15.62 1.08 5.01
N ILE A 94 -16.42 0.15 5.52
CA ILE A 94 -17.25 0.34 6.72
C ILE A 94 -16.55 -0.28 7.92
N ALA A 95 -16.13 0.56 8.85
CA ALA A 95 -15.49 0.12 10.09
C ALA A 95 -16.52 -0.46 11.08
N ARG A 96 -16.03 -1.21 12.08
CA ARG A 96 -16.79 -1.72 13.23
C ARG A 96 -17.98 -2.63 12.88
N LYS A 97 -17.99 -3.26 11.70
CA LYS A 97 -19.12 -4.05 11.17
C LYS A 97 -20.48 -3.34 11.33
N LEU A 98 -20.48 -2.02 11.14
CA LEU A 98 -21.72 -1.25 11.14
C LEU A 98 -22.56 -1.63 9.92
N ASP A 99 -23.87 -1.68 10.09
CA ASP A 99 -24.78 -1.86 8.96
C ASP A 99 -24.84 -0.58 8.13
N PRO A 100 -24.52 -0.61 6.82
CA PRO A 100 -24.71 0.54 5.94
C PRO A 100 -26.19 0.86 5.79
N VAL A 101 -26.50 2.16 5.71
CA VAL A 101 -27.85 2.59 5.30
C VAL A 101 -28.16 2.09 3.88
N PRO A 102 -29.41 1.73 3.56
CA PRO A 102 -29.77 1.20 2.24
C PRO A 102 -29.32 2.11 1.08
N GLU A 103 -29.39 3.44 1.26
CA GLU A 103 -29.01 4.42 0.25
C GLU A 103 -27.52 4.37 -0.09
N LEU A 104 -26.66 3.94 0.85
CA LEU A 104 -25.23 3.75 0.60
C LEU A 104 -25.01 2.58 -0.35
N LEU A 105 -25.66 1.44 -0.09
CA LEU A 105 -25.59 0.28 -0.97
C LEU A 105 -26.18 0.57 -2.35
N GLN A 106 -27.33 1.25 -2.41
CA GLN A 106 -27.96 1.61 -3.69
C GLN A 106 -27.06 2.54 -4.51
N SER A 107 -26.49 3.57 -3.88
CA SER A 107 -25.63 4.53 -4.57
C SER A 107 -24.30 3.92 -5.00
N THR A 108 -23.67 3.11 -4.15
CA THR A 108 -22.44 2.38 -4.52
C THR A 108 -22.66 1.39 -5.66
N GLN A 109 -23.79 0.67 -5.67
CA GLN A 109 -24.18 -0.18 -6.79
C GLN A 109 -24.39 0.61 -8.08
N LYS A 110 -25.14 1.73 -8.01
CA LYS A 110 -25.39 2.64 -9.14
C LYS A 110 -24.12 3.15 -9.81
N TYR A 111 -23.08 3.46 -9.04
CA TYR A 111 -21.83 4.01 -9.57
C TYR A 111 -20.70 2.97 -9.71
N GLY A 112 -20.94 1.72 -9.34
CA GLY A 112 -19.94 0.65 -9.42
C GLY A 112 -18.77 0.84 -8.46
N ILE A 113 -19.07 1.17 -7.20
CA ILE A 113 -18.06 1.37 -6.14
C ILE A 113 -17.98 0.12 -5.26
N PRO A 114 -16.80 -0.50 -5.09
CA PRO A 114 -16.61 -1.59 -4.12
C PRO A 114 -16.96 -1.17 -2.69
N VAL A 115 -17.64 -2.05 -1.96
CA VAL A 115 -17.98 -1.87 -0.55
C VAL A 115 -17.38 -3.01 0.27
N LEU A 116 -16.57 -2.64 1.24
CA LEU A 116 -15.84 -3.53 2.12
C LEU A 116 -16.20 -3.24 3.58
N THR A 117 -15.92 -4.18 4.48
CA THR A 117 -16.13 -4.00 5.92
C THR A 117 -15.07 -4.70 6.76
N THR A 118 -14.92 -4.25 8.01
CA THR A 118 -14.05 -4.85 9.03
C THR A 118 -14.66 -4.66 10.41
N ALA A 119 -14.31 -5.54 11.36
CA ALA A 119 -14.61 -5.36 12.78
C ALA A 119 -13.75 -4.28 13.44
N ASP A 120 -12.66 -3.86 12.80
CA ASP A 120 -11.73 -2.90 13.37
C ASP A 120 -12.38 -1.54 13.64
N THR A 121 -11.86 -0.85 14.64
CA THR A 121 -12.24 0.54 14.89
C THR A 121 -11.80 1.43 13.73
N THR A 122 -12.50 2.55 13.52
CA THR A 122 -12.16 3.53 12.47
C THR A 122 -10.70 3.99 12.56
N SER A 123 -10.21 4.28 13.77
CA SER A 123 -8.82 4.73 13.96
C SER A 123 -7.80 3.64 13.63
N SER A 124 -8.06 2.39 14.04
CA SER A 124 -7.20 1.24 13.74
C SER A 124 -7.14 0.96 12.24
N LEU A 125 -8.31 0.92 11.58
CA LEU A 125 -8.41 0.73 10.13
C LEU A 125 -7.65 1.82 9.37
N VAL A 126 -7.88 3.09 9.69
CA VAL A 126 -7.21 4.20 9.01
C VAL A 126 -5.70 4.15 9.23
N ALA A 127 -5.25 3.88 10.45
CA ALA A 127 -3.82 3.78 10.74
C ALA A 127 -3.15 2.64 9.96
N ALA A 128 -3.78 1.46 9.94
CA ALA A 128 -3.27 0.30 9.18
C ALA A 128 -3.25 0.58 7.68
N LEU A 129 -4.32 1.16 7.14
CA LEU A 129 -4.43 1.47 5.72
C LEU A 129 -3.37 2.49 5.29
N VAL A 130 -3.23 3.59 6.03
CA VAL A 130 -2.22 4.62 5.76
C VAL A 130 -0.80 4.06 5.89
N ALA A 131 -0.53 3.23 6.90
CA ALA A 131 0.77 2.59 7.07
C ALA A 131 1.12 1.69 5.88
N TYR A 132 0.15 0.87 5.44
CA TYR A 132 0.32 0.01 4.28
C TYR A 132 0.54 0.81 2.98
N MET A 133 -0.29 1.83 2.73
CA MET A 133 -0.14 2.69 1.55
C MET A 133 1.20 3.42 1.53
N ASN A 134 1.69 3.91 2.68
CA ASN A 134 2.98 4.59 2.77
C ASN A 134 4.15 3.69 2.35
N VAL A 135 4.04 2.37 2.56
CA VAL A 135 5.05 1.41 2.13
C VAL A 135 4.91 1.11 0.64
N GLU A 136 3.70 0.77 0.17
CA GLU A 136 3.48 0.35 -1.22
C GLU A 136 3.64 1.49 -2.22
N LEU A 137 3.27 2.71 -1.84
CA LEU A 137 3.34 3.91 -2.66
C LEU A 137 4.63 4.72 -2.41
N ALA A 138 5.54 4.19 -1.58
CA ALA A 138 6.81 4.84 -1.25
C ALA A 138 7.61 5.19 -2.52
N PRO A 139 8.19 6.41 -2.58
CA PRO A 139 9.17 6.72 -3.60
C PRO A 139 10.34 5.75 -3.50
N ARG A 140 10.81 5.24 -4.65
CA ARG A 140 11.90 4.28 -4.70
C ARG A 140 12.93 4.64 -5.74
N ILE A 141 14.18 4.29 -5.45
CA ILE A 141 15.32 4.42 -6.36
C ILE A 141 16.04 3.08 -6.42
N THR A 142 16.70 2.79 -7.52
CA THR A 142 17.62 1.65 -7.62
C THR A 142 19.05 2.17 -7.56
N ARG A 143 19.87 1.59 -6.68
CA ARG A 143 21.29 1.90 -6.55
C ARG A 143 22.13 0.67 -6.81
N HIS A 144 23.24 0.86 -7.53
CA HIS A 144 24.24 -0.20 -7.67
C HIS A 144 24.99 -0.36 -6.35
N GLY A 145 25.10 -1.60 -5.87
CA GLY A 145 25.70 -1.90 -4.57
C GLY A 145 25.24 -3.25 -4.02
N VAL A 146 25.67 -3.56 -2.81
CA VAL A 146 25.33 -4.82 -2.14
C VAL A 146 24.71 -4.50 -0.80
N LEU A 147 23.51 -5.02 -0.56
CA LEU A 147 22.79 -4.85 0.70
C LEU A 147 22.84 -6.15 1.49
N VAL A 148 23.37 -6.07 2.71
CA VAL A 148 23.47 -7.18 3.64
C VAL A 148 22.90 -6.78 4.99
N GLU A 149 22.46 -7.76 5.77
CA GLU A 149 22.11 -7.55 7.16
C GLU A 149 23.18 -8.15 8.06
N VAL A 150 23.75 -7.30 8.92
CA VAL A 150 24.82 -7.64 9.85
C VAL A 150 24.35 -7.29 11.26
N TYR A 151 24.20 -8.28 12.13
CA TYR A 151 23.70 -8.13 13.51
C TYR A 151 22.35 -7.38 13.61
N GLY A 152 21.46 -7.55 12.64
CA GLY A 152 20.17 -6.87 12.59
C GLY A 152 20.19 -5.49 11.93
N GLU A 153 21.36 -4.97 11.56
CA GLU A 153 21.51 -3.69 10.88
C GLU A 153 21.64 -3.88 9.37
N GLY A 154 20.90 -3.07 8.60
CA GLY A 154 20.98 -3.04 7.14
C GLY A 154 22.19 -2.24 6.67
N VAL A 155 23.17 -2.90 6.05
CA VAL A 155 24.41 -2.29 5.57
C VAL A 155 24.43 -2.28 4.05
N LEU A 156 24.38 -1.09 3.46
CA LEU A 156 24.56 -0.88 2.01
C LEU A 156 26.04 -0.64 1.69
N ILE A 157 26.66 -1.60 1.05
CA ILE A 157 28.05 -1.54 0.59
C ILE A 157 28.07 -0.94 -0.83
N VAL A 158 28.69 0.23 -0.95
CA VAL A 158 28.89 0.94 -2.23
C VAL A 158 30.38 1.10 -2.53
N GLY A 159 30.70 1.26 -3.81
CA GLY A 159 32.06 1.37 -4.30
C GLY A 159 32.16 1.06 -5.78
N ASP A 160 33.32 1.28 -6.37
CA ASP A 160 33.56 1.07 -7.79
C ASP A 160 33.36 -0.40 -8.22
N SER A 161 33.17 -0.61 -9.52
CA SER A 161 33.03 -1.97 -10.06
C SER A 161 34.34 -2.75 -9.89
N GLY A 162 34.25 -3.98 -9.39
CA GLY A 162 35.42 -4.84 -9.16
C GLY A 162 36.26 -4.55 -7.93
N VAL A 163 35.83 -3.64 -7.04
CA VAL A 163 36.54 -3.35 -5.77
C VAL A 163 36.41 -4.47 -4.72
N GLY A 164 35.56 -5.48 -4.97
CA GLY A 164 35.37 -6.60 -4.05
C GLY A 164 34.07 -6.57 -3.23
N LYS A 165 33.03 -5.84 -3.67
CA LYS A 165 31.76 -5.71 -2.91
C LYS A 165 31.07 -7.05 -2.72
N SER A 166 30.91 -7.81 -3.80
CA SER A 166 30.22 -9.11 -3.81
C SER A 166 31.04 -10.16 -3.06
N GLU A 167 32.37 -10.16 -3.20
CA GLU A 167 33.28 -11.01 -2.44
C GLU A 167 33.21 -10.73 -0.93
N THR A 168 33.13 -9.45 -0.53
CA THR A 168 32.93 -9.05 0.87
C THR A 168 31.59 -9.54 1.39
N ALA A 169 30.52 -9.43 0.60
CA ALA A 169 29.21 -9.92 1.00
C ALA A 169 29.18 -11.44 1.20
N ILE A 170 29.88 -12.21 0.37
CA ILE A 170 30.00 -13.67 0.57
C ILE A 170 30.71 -14.01 1.87
N GLU A 171 31.80 -13.30 2.20
CA GLU A 171 32.49 -13.53 3.46
C GLU A 171 31.59 -13.22 4.66
N LEU A 172 30.73 -12.20 4.57
CA LEU A 172 29.72 -11.93 5.58
C LEU A 172 28.66 -13.05 5.66
N ILE A 173 28.18 -13.55 4.53
CA ILE A 173 27.21 -14.68 4.49
C ILE A 173 27.81 -15.92 5.14
N LYS A 174 29.07 -16.25 4.84
CA LYS A 174 29.80 -17.37 5.46
C LYS A 174 29.91 -17.24 6.98
N ARG A 175 29.88 -16.02 7.51
CA ARG A 175 29.88 -15.72 8.96
C ARG A 175 28.48 -15.71 9.58
N GLY A 176 27.44 -16.07 8.82
CA GLY A 176 26.07 -16.16 9.28
C GLY A 176 25.24 -14.89 9.08
N HIS A 177 25.73 -13.91 8.32
CA HIS A 177 24.97 -12.72 7.95
C HIS A 177 24.08 -12.98 6.72
N ARG A 178 23.09 -12.10 6.49
CA ARG A 178 22.10 -12.32 5.43
C ARG A 178 22.37 -11.43 4.22
N LEU A 179 22.37 -12.03 3.02
CA LEU A 179 22.32 -11.27 1.78
C LEU A 179 20.89 -10.82 1.52
N ILE A 180 20.71 -9.52 1.32
CA ILE A 180 19.43 -8.94 0.89
C ILE A 180 19.41 -8.74 -0.62
N ALA A 181 20.47 -8.13 -1.17
CA ALA A 181 20.60 -7.84 -2.60
C ALA A 181 22.08 -7.72 -3.00
N ASP A 182 22.40 -8.13 -4.24
CA ASP A 182 23.70 -7.91 -4.88
C ASP A 182 23.47 -7.23 -6.24
N ASP A 183 24.48 -6.48 -6.71
CA ASP A 183 24.47 -5.65 -7.92
C ASP A 183 23.46 -4.48 -7.91
N ALA A 184 22.17 -4.73 -7.73
CA ALA A 184 21.14 -3.70 -7.72
C ALA A 184 20.27 -3.78 -6.45
N VAL A 185 20.13 -2.64 -5.77
CA VAL A 185 19.33 -2.50 -4.55
C VAL A 185 18.20 -1.51 -4.81
N GLU A 186 16.96 -1.98 -4.74
CA GLU A 186 15.79 -1.10 -4.73
C GLU A 186 15.61 -0.55 -3.31
N ILE A 187 15.70 0.78 -3.16
CA ILE A 187 15.58 1.49 -1.89
C ILE A 187 14.30 2.30 -1.90
N ARG A 188 13.40 2.00 -0.95
CA ARG A 188 12.11 2.67 -0.75
C ARG A 188 12.16 3.59 0.46
N ARG A 189 11.65 4.81 0.33
CA ARG A 189 11.48 5.71 1.48
C ARG A 189 10.08 5.55 2.08
N VAL A 190 9.95 4.62 3.01
CA VAL A 190 8.65 4.26 3.64
C VAL A 190 8.20 5.24 4.72
N SER A 191 9.11 6.08 5.24
CA SER A 191 8.78 7.16 6.16
C SER A 191 9.80 8.31 6.05
N ALA A 192 9.59 9.39 6.81
CA ALA A 192 10.57 10.49 6.89
C ALA A 192 11.92 10.06 7.48
N ARG A 193 11.97 8.95 8.21
CA ARG A 193 13.16 8.48 8.95
C ARG A 193 13.66 7.10 8.52
N SER A 194 12.91 6.38 7.69
CA SER A 194 13.17 4.97 7.41
C SER A 194 13.28 4.72 5.91
N LEU A 195 14.34 4.00 5.54
CA LEU A 195 14.56 3.43 4.21
C LEU A 195 14.47 1.92 4.32
N VAL A 196 13.85 1.27 3.34
CA VAL A 196 13.81 -0.19 3.21
C VAL A 196 14.47 -0.55 1.89
N GLY A 197 15.47 -1.42 1.96
CA GLY A 197 16.18 -1.93 0.79
C GLY A 197 15.80 -3.37 0.49
N GLN A 198 15.67 -3.71 -0.80
CA GLN A 198 15.39 -5.07 -1.25
C GLN A 198 16.05 -5.35 -2.61
N ALA A 199 16.21 -6.63 -2.95
CA ALA A 199 16.61 -7.03 -4.30
C ALA A 199 15.43 -6.86 -5.27
N PRO A 200 15.69 -6.43 -6.53
CA PRO A 200 14.76 -6.63 -7.62
C PRO A 200 14.38 -8.11 -7.77
N GLU A 201 13.12 -8.39 -8.11
CA GLU A 201 12.56 -9.75 -8.09
C GLU A 201 13.34 -10.73 -8.98
N ASN A 202 13.85 -10.26 -10.13
CA ASN A 202 14.57 -11.08 -11.10
C ASN A 202 15.99 -11.50 -10.68
N ILE A 203 16.62 -10.78 -9.75
CA ILE A 203 17.99 -11.08 -9.26
C ILE A 203 17.99 -11.49 -7.78
N ARG A 204 16.82 -11.68 -7.19
CA ARG A 204 16.68 -12.05 -5.78
C ARG A 204 17.45 -13.34 -5.49
N HIS A 205 18.26 -13.30 -4.44
CA HIS A 205 19.13 -14.40 -3.98
C HIS A 205 20.30 -14.77 -4.90
N PHE A 206 20.50 -14.09 -6.02
CA PHE A 206 21.66 -14.33 -6.89
C PHE A 206 22.81 -13.39 -6.51
N ILE A 207 24.03 -13.87 -6.73
CA ILE A 207 25.27 -13.10 -6.58
C ILE A 207 26.21 -13.47 -7.73
N GLU A 208 26.86 -12.48 -8.33
CA GLU A 208 27.85 -12.70 -9.39
C GLU A 208 29.27 -12.71 -8.80
N LEU A 209 30.03 -13.76 -9.08
CA LEU A 209 31.44 -13.86 -8.68
C LEU A 209 32.35 -14.00 -9.86
N ARG A 210 33.42 -13.21 -9.88
CA ARG A 210 34.44 -13.28 -10.92
C ARG A 210 35.11 -14.66 -10.90
N GLY A 211 35.19 -15.28 -12.07
CA GLY A 211 35.79 -16.61 -12.25
C GLY A 211 34.90 -17.80 -11.87
N ILE A 212 33.73 -17.57 -11.26
CA ILE A 212 32.75 -18.62 -10.92
C ILE A 212 31.46 -18.43 -11.74
N GLY A 213 31.02 -17.19 -11.93
CA GLY A 213 29.75 -16.83 -12.55
C GLY A 213 28.65 -16.53 -11.52
N ILE A 214 27.40 -16.55 -11.98
CA ILE A 214 26.22 -16.28 -11.15
C ILE A 214 25.88 -17.52 -10.32
N ILE A 215 25.76 -17.34 -9.00
CA ILE A 215 25.36 -18.41 -8.07
C ILE A 215 24.11 -18.01 -7.29
N ASN A 216 23.35 -19.00 -6.83
CA ASN A 216 22.21 -18.78 -5.94
C ASN A 216 22.67 -18.90 -4.48
N ALA A 217 22.80 -17.77 -3.79
CA ALA A 217 23.31 -17.72 -2.42
C ALA A 217 22.42 -18.52 -1.45
N ARG A 218 21.09 -18.44 -1.60
CA ARG A 218 20.13 -19.15 -0.75
C ARG A 218 20.29 -20.67 -0.82
N ARG A 219 20.58 -21.22 -2.00
CA ARG A 219 20.78 -22.67 -2.17
C ARG A 219 22.07 -23.17 -1.54
N ILE A 220 23.08 -22.31 -1.43
CA ILE A 220 24.42 -22.69 -0.96
C ILE A 220 24.55 -22.50 0.55
N PHE A 221 23.99 -21.41 1.08
CA PHE A 221 24.20 -20.98 2.46
C PHE A 221 22.96 -21.14 3.35
N GLY A 222 21.81 -21.51 2.79
CA GLY A 222 20.51 -21.57 3.48
C GLY A 222 19.74 -20.27 3.41
#